data_AF-A0A929UQC9-F1
#
_entry.id   AF-A0A929UQC9-F1
#
_cell.length_a   1.000
_cell.length_b   1.000
_cell.length_c   1.000
_cell.angle_alpha   90.00
_cell.angle_beta   90.00
_cell.angle_gamma   90.00
#
_symmetry.space_group_name_H-M   'P 1'
#
loop_
_entity.id
_entity.type
_entity.pdbx_description
1 polymer ?
#
loop_
_entity_poly.entity_id
_entity_poly.type
_entity_poly.pdbx_seq_one_letter_code
_entity_poly.pdbx_strand_id
1 'polypeptide(L)'
;EKEQAARSRFENAQAGAKRHADALLATKTKKQTLLKEIGDRKRPQTEALQQALCAAEEKLTILTERLQKQSHELQENRYALQELSSSSEARRHIFSEYERLDRLYKQMSGNISGSRMDLETYVQRLYLSKILSSANKRFQEMSGGQYTFRMIRIASAGEGRNKGLDLMVYSSVTGKEREIRTLSGGESFMAALSLALGMADQIQNTSSAVHLDMMFIDEGFGSLDDLARSKSIRVLKEMADSHRLIGIISHVTELKQEIGNQLLITKDEHGSHVKWRIN
;
A
#
# COMPACT_ATOMS: atom_id res chain seq x y z
N GLU A 1 129.37 63.35 -9.83
CA GLU A 1 128.17 62.94 -9.07
C GLU A 1 126.84 63.40 -9.66
N LYS A 2 126.62 64.70 -9.96
CA LYS A 2 125.34 65.19 -10.53
C LYS A 2 124.95 64.57 -11.89
N GLU A 3 125.93 64.18 -12.71
CA GLU A 3 125.70 63.59 -14.04
C GLU A 3 125.31 62.10 -14.00
N GLN A 4 125.83 61.35 -13.02
CA GLN A 4 125.45 59.95 -12.76
C GLN A 4 124.03 59.84 -12.18
N ALA A 5 123.62 60.79 -11.33
CA ALA A 5 122.26 60.85 -10.79
C ALA A 5 121.20 61.23 -11.85
N ALA A 6 121.59 62.01 -12.87
CA ALA A 6 120.70 62.34 -13.99
C ALA A 6 120.52 61.13 -14.94
N ARG A 7 121.59 60.37 -15.22
CA ARG A 7 121.52 59.14 -16.02
C ARG A 7 120.69 58.05 -15.34
N SER A 8 120.85 57.83 -14.04
CA SER A 8 120.06 56.83 -13.30
C SER A 8 118.57 57.21 -13.18
N ARG A 9 118.25 58.51 -13.08
CA ARG A 9 116.85 58.99 -13.16
C ARG A 9 116.25 58.78 -14.55
N PHE A 10 117.01 59.02 -15.61
CA PHE A 10 116.56 58.80 -16.98
C PHE A 10 116.34 57.31 -17.28
N GLU A 11 117.26 56.44 -16.86
CA GLU A 11 117.11 54.98 -17.01
C GLU A 11 115.94 54.43 -16.20
N ASN A 12 115.71 54.92 -14.97
CA ASN A 12 114.54 54.52 -14.18
C ASN A 12 113.22 55.02 -14.77
N ALA A 13 113.18 56.23 -15.33
CA ALA A 13 112.00 56.74 -16.02
C ALA A 13 111.72 55.93 -17.31
N GLN A 14 112.77 55.56 -18.04
CA GLN A 14 112.66 54.74 -19.25
C GLN A 14 112.22 53.30 -18.92
N ALA A 15 112.73 52.71 -17.83
CA ALA A 15 112.30 51.40 -17.34
C ALA A 15 110.84 51.42 -16.83
N GLY A 16 110.43 52.50 -16.16
CA GLY A 16 109.05 52.72 -15.73
C GLY A 16 108.07 52.87 -16.90
N ALA A 17 108.45 53.62 -17.94
CA ALA A 17 107.68 53.76 -19.17
C ALA A 17 107.53 52.43 -19.92
N LYS A 18 108.61 51.63 -19.96
CA LYS A 18 108.60 50.29 -20.58
C LYS A 18 107.69 49.32 -19.83
N ARG A 19 107.74 49.29 -18.49
CA ARG A 19 106.83 48.48 -17.66
C ARG A 19 105.37 48.88 -17.82
N HIS A 20 105.08 50.19 -17.91
CA HIS A 20 103.72 50.66 -18.17
C HIS A 20 103.25 50.28 -19.58
N ALA A 21 104.12 50.35 -20.58
CA ALA A 21 103.81 49.91 -21.94
C ALA A 21 103.53 48.40 -22.02
N ASP A 22 104.34 47.58 -21.36
CA ASP A 22 104.17 46.13 -21.30
C ASP A 22 102.89 45.74 -20.53
N ALA A 23 102.56 46.45 -19.43
CA ALA A 23 101.32 46.27 -18.69
C ALA A 23 100.08 46.68 -19.51
N LEU A 24 100.17 47.77 -20.27
CA LEU A 24 99.13 48.20 -21.20
C LEU A 24 98.92 47.18 -22.31
N LEU A 25 100.02 46.64 -22.87
CA LEU A 25 99.97 45.61 -23.90
C LEU A 25 99.32 44.34 -23.36
N ALA A 26 99.75 43.87 -22.18
CA ALA A 26 99.20 42.70 -21.51
C ALA A 26 97.70 42.86 -21.18
N THR A 27 97.29 44.06 -20.72
CA THR A 27 95.88 44.35 -20.45
C THR A 27 95.06 44.38 -21.74
N LYS A 28 95.66 44.89 -22.83
CA LYS A 28 95.02 44.96 -24.15
C LYS A 28 94.89 43.58 -24.81
N THR A 29 95.91 42.73 -24.71
CA THR A 29 95.81 41.33 -25.16
C THR A 29 94.80 40.56 -24.34
N LYS A 30 94.79 40.69 -23.00
CA LYS A 30 93.81 40.03 -22.13
C LYS A 30 92.38 40.47 -22.44
N LYS A 31 92.17 41.77 -22.70
CA LYS A 31 90.89 42.31 -23.18
C LYS A 31 90.50 41.72 -24.54
N GLN A 32 91.44 41.58 -25.47
CA GLN A 32 91.18 40.96 -26.78
C GLN A 32 90.91 39.45 -26.69
N THR A 33 91.58 38.71 -25.80
CA THR A 33 91.31 37.28 -25.59
C THR A 33 89.93 37.09 -24.98
N LEU A 34 89.59 37.87 -23.95
CA LEU A 34 88.26 37.86 -23.34
C LEU A 34 87.15 38.27 -24.33
N LEU A 35 87.39 39.26 -25.19
CA LEU A 35 86.43 39.65 -26.24
C LEU A 35 86.26 38.56 -27.31
N LYS A 36 87.32 37.83 -27.67
CA LYS A 36 87.22 36.66 -28.58
C LYS A 36 86.48 35.48 -27.95
N GLU A 37 86.68 35.22 -26.66
CA GLU A 37 85.97 34.17 -25.93
C GLU A 37 84.49 34.49 -25.70
N ILE A 38 84.14 35.78 -25.52
CA ILE A 38 82.75 36.24 -25.38
C ILE A 38 82.02 36.20 -26.74
N GLY A 39 82.71 36.44 -27.86
CA GLY A 39 82.12 36.38 -29.21
C GLY A 39 80.84 37.24 -29.32
N ASP A 40 79.80 36.72 -29.98
CA ASP A 40 78.46 37.33 -30.07
C ASP A 40 77.50 36.92 -28.93
N ARG A 41 78.02 36.33 -27.84
CA ARG A 41 77.16 35.86 -26.74
C ARG A 41 76.69 37.06 -25.92
N LYS A 42 75.42 37.43 -26.13
CA LYS A 42 74.72 38.42 -25.29
C LYS A 42 74.66 37.92 -23.85
N ARG A 43 74.90 38.83 -22.89
CA ARG A 43 74.79 38.55 -21.45
C ARG A 43 73.42 37.90 -21.20
N PRO A 44 73.33 36.69 -20.60
CA PRO A 44 72.03 36.07 -20.35
C PRO A 44 71.21 37.03 -19.51
N GLN A 45 70.01 37.37 -19.99
CA GLN A 45 69.08 38.25 -19.28
C GLN A 45 68.49 37.47 -18.09
N THR A 46 69.27 37.36 -17.02
CA THR A 46 68.91 36.68 -15.78
C THR A 46 67.63 37.24 -15.17
N GLU A 47 67.40 38.54 -15.32
CA GLU A 47 66.18 39.21 -14.85
C GLU A 47 64.93 38.75 -15.61
N ALA A 48 65.00 38.62 -16.94
CA ALA A 48 63.86 38.16 -17.75
C ALA A 48 63.54 36.68 -17.49
N LEU A 49 64.56 35.85 -17.30
CA LEU A 49 64.40 34.44 -16.93
C LEU A 49 63.87 34.27 -15.50
N GLN A 50 64.32 35.10 -14.54
CA GLN A 50 63.79 35.12 -13.17
C GLN A 50 62.34 35.59 -13.12
N GLN A 51 61.98 36.61 -13.91
CA GLN A 51 60.58 37.06 -14.04
C GLN A 51 59.69 35.98 -14.65
N ALA A 52 60.17 35.28 -15.69
CA ALA A 52 59.45 34.16 -16.30
C ALA A 52 59.29 32.98 -15.34
N LEU A 53 60.30 32.68 -14.52
CA LEU A 53 60.24 31.64 -13.48
C LEU A 53 59.23 32.02 -12.38
N CYS A 54 59.30 33.25 -11.86
CA CYS A 54 58.37 33.76 -10.85
C CYS A 54 56.92 33.72 -11.36
N ALA A 55 56.68 34.16 -12.60
CA ALA A 55 55.36 34.10 -13.22
C ALA A 55 54.87 32.65 -13.47
N ALA A 56 55.77 31.70 -13.70
CA ALA A 56 55.43 30.29 -13.84
C ALA A 56 55.10 29.65 -12.48
N GLU A 57 55.84 30.00 -11.43
CA GLU A 57 55.62 29.56 -10.05
C GLU A 57 54.30 30.09 -9.49
N GLU A 58 53.97 31.36 -9.73
CA GLU A 58 52.67 31.94 -9.38
C GLU A 58 51.51 31.21 -10.09
N LYS A 59 51.62 30.96 -11.40
CA LYS A 59 50.61 30.20 -12.16
C LYS A 59 50.46 28.77 -11.64
N LEU A 60 51.56 28.11 -11.30
CA LEU A 60 51.55 26.76 -10.75
C LEU A 60 50.84 26.73 -9.38
N THR A 61 51.08 27.75 -8.56
CA THR A 61 50.44 27.89 -7.24
C THR A 61 48.93 28.05 -7.38
N ILE A 62 48.47 28.96 -8.24
CA ILE A 62 47.03 29.18 -8.51
C ILE A 62 46.37 27.92 -9.06
N LEU A 63 47.03 27.21 -9.98
CA LEU A 63 46.50 25.97 -10.55
C LEU A 63 46.41 24.85 -9.49
N THR A 64 47.38 24.77 -8.59
CA THR A 64 47.39 23.78 -7.51
C THR A 64 46.28 24.06 -6.49
N GLU A 65 46.10 25.31 -6.08
CA GLU A 65 44.99 25.73 -5.20
C GLU A 65 43.62 25.44 -5.84
N ARG A 66 43.48 25.72 -7.15
CA ARG A 66 42.24 25.41 -7.88
C ARG A 66 41.97 23.91 -7.95
N LEU A 67 43.01 23.10 -8.18
CA LEU A 67 42.91 21.65 -8.23
C LEU A 67 42.57 21.07 -6.85
N GLN A 68 43.17 21.60 -5.78
CA GLN A 68 42.83 21.23 -4.40
C GLN A 68 41.37 21.54 -4.07
N LYS A 69 40.88 22.74 -4.44
CA LYS A 69 39.48 23.12 -4.24
C LYS A 69 38.53 22.19 -4.99
N GLN A 70 38.80 21.92 -6.26
CA GLN A 70 37.97 21.00 -7.07
C GLN A 70 38.02 19.56 -6.53
N SER A 71 39.18 19.10 -6.05
CA SER A 71 39.32 17.79 -5.43
C SER A 71 38.50 17.69 -4.15
N HIS A 72 38.47 18.75 -3.34
CA HIS A 72 37.67 18.80 -2.12
C HIS A 72 36.17 18.77 -2.43
N GLU A 73 35.69 19.62 -3.35
CA GLU A 73 34.29 19.63 -3.80
C GLU A 73 33.85 18.27 -4.36
N LEU A 74 34.73 17.60 -5.12
CA LEU A 74 34.45 16.28 -5.68
C LEU A 74 34.40 15.21 -4.59
N GLN A 75 35.24 15.31 -3.56
CA GLN A 75 35.22 14.42 -2.41
C GLN A 75 33.95 14.60 -1.58
N GLU A 76 33.55 15.83 -1.27
CA GLU A 76 32.29 16.12 -0.57
C GLU A 76 31.07 15.59 -1.34
N ASN A 77 31.02 15.83 -2.66
CA ASN A 77 29.95 15.32 -3.50
C ASN A 77 29.90 13.78 -3.52
N ARG A 78 31.05 13.11 -3.50
CA ARG A 78 31.10 11.63 -3.42
C ARG A 78 30.55 11.12 -2.10
N TYR A 79 30.90 11.74 -0.97
CA TYR A 79 30.35 11.37 0.33
C TYR A 79 28.83 11.59 0.38
N ALA A 80 28.35 12.75 -0.06
CA ALA A 80 26.93 13.05 -0.11
C ALA A 80 26.16 12.05 -0.99
N LEU A 81 26.73 11.66 -2.14
CA LEU A 81 26.12 10.67 -3.05
C LEU A 81 26.06 9.27 -2.43
N GLN A 82 27.10 8.87 -1.69
CA GLN A 82 27.14 7.58 -0.99
C GLN A 82 26.11 7.52 0.16
N GLU A 83 25.97 8.61 0.92
CA GLU A 83 24.96 8.72 1.96
C GLU A 83 23.53 8.72 1.38
N LEU A 84 23.31 9.44 0.27
CA LEU A 84 22.03 9.41 -0.44
C LEU A 84 21.70 8.03 -1.02
N SER A 85 22.68 7.33 -1.60
CA SER A 85 22.45 6.01 -2.21
C SER A 85 22.09 4.97 -1.17
N SER A 86 22.84 4.89 -0.07
CA SER A 86 22.54 3.99 1.06
C SER A 86 21.17 4.27 1.68
N SER A 87 20.83 5.55 1.89
CA SER A 87 19.51 5.95 2.40
C SER A 87 18.38 5.65 1.41
N SER A 88 18.65 5.75 0.10
CA SER A 88 17.71 5.42 -0.98
C SER A 88 17.43 3.92 -1.08
N GLU A 89 18.45 3.08 -0.90
CA GLU A 89 18.30 1.61 -0.89
C GLU A 89 17.42 1.14 0.28
N ALA A 90 17.68 1.65 1.49
CA ALA A 90 16.84 1.36 2.65
C ALA A 90 15.37 1.79 2.44
N ARG A 91 15.16 3.00 1.89
CA ARG A 91 13.82 3.49 1.53
C ARG A 91 13.15 2.62 0.47
N ARG A 92 13.90 2.14 -0.53
CA ARG A 92 13.37 1.31 -1.62
C ARG A 92 12.79 0.01 -1.09
N HIS A 93 13.46 -0.64 -0.14
CA HIS A 93 12.96 -1.87 0.49
C HIS A 93 11.68 -1.63 1.30
N ILE A 94 11.62 -0.55 2.07
CA ILE A 94 10.41 -0.19 2.83
C ILE A 94 9.25 0.10 1.88
N PHE A 95 9.52 0.82 0.79
CA PHE A 95 8.50 1.17 -0.19
C PHE A 95 7.98 -0.06 -0.95
N SER A 96 8.83 -1.06 -1.25
CA SER A 96 8.37 -2.30 -1.90
C SER A 96 7.45 -3.12 -1.01
N GLU A 97 7.77 -3.22 0.28
CA GLU A 97 6.91 -3.92 1.25
C GLU A 97 5.59 -3.16 1.46
N TYR A 98 5.66 -1.83 1.55
CA TYR A 98 4.47 -0.98 1.61
C TYR A 98 3.58 -1.17 0.38
N GLU A 99 4.12 -1.13 -0.84
CA GLU A 99 3.35 -1.35 -2.06
C GLU A 99 2.68 -2.74 -2.08
N ARG A 100 3.37 -3.77 -1.57
CA ARG A 100 2.81 -5.12 -1.50
C ARG A 100 1.61 -5.17 -0.55
N LEU A 101 1.74 -4.58 0.64
CA LEU A 101 0.67 -4.50 1.63
C LEU A 101 -0.48 -3.61 1.14
N ASP A 102 -0.18 -2.47 0.53
CA ASP A 102 -1.17 -1.55 -0.03
C ASP A 102 -1.95 -2.19 -1.18
N ARG A 103 -1.29 -2.95 -2.06
CA ARG A 103 -1.97 -3.75 -3.10
C ARG A 103 -2.93 -4.77 -2.49
N LEU A 104 -2.49 -5.53 -1.48
CA LEU A 104 -3.33 -6.50 -0.80
C LEU A 104 -4.52 -5.83 -0.11
N TYR A 105 -4.27 -4.75 0.61
CA TYR A 105 -5.29 -3.95 1.29
C TYR A 105 -6.32 -3.43 0.30
N LYS A 106 -5.90 -2.77 -0.78
CA LYS A 106 -6.80 -2.25 -1.81
C LYS A 106 -7.67 -3.36 -2.42
N GLN A 107 -7.09 -4.54 -2.63
CA GLN A 107 -7.81 -5.70 -3.16
C GLN A 107 -8.85 -6.23 -2.17
N MET A 108 -8.48 -6.38 -0.90
CA MET A 108 -9.39 -6.84 0.16
C MET A 108 -10.45 -5.80 0.51
N SER A 109 -10.14 -4.51 0.43
CA SER A 109 -11.05 -3.43 0.77
C SER A 109 -12.01 -3.06 -0.37
N GLY A 110 -11.91 -3.73 -1.52
CA GLY A 110 -12.73 -3.40 -2.70
C GLY A 110 -12.41 -2.03 -3.33
N ASN A 111 -11.31 -1.36 -2.93
CA ASN A 111 -10.92 -0.02 -3.42
C ASN A 111 -10.08 -0.06 -4.71
N ILE A 112 -10.21 -1.14 -5.49
CA ILE A 112 -9.58 -1.26 -6.81
C ILE A 112 -10.65 -1.04 -7.86
N SER A 113 -10.35 -0.19 -8.85
CA SER A 113 -11.20 -0.01 -10.03
C SER A 113 -11.44 -1.36 -10.71
N GLY A 114 -12.70 -1.80 -10.77
CA GLY A 114 -13.09 -3.12 -11.30
C GLY A 114 -13.27 -4.22 -10.25
N SER A 115 -12.79 -4.05 -9.01
CA SER A 115 -13.14 -4.94 -7.90
C SER A 115 -14.56 -4.60 -7.43
N ARG A 116 -15.47 -5.57 -7.54
CA ARG A 116 -16.91 -5.34 -7.31
C ARG A 116 -17.36 -5.55 -5.87
N MET A 117 -16.49 -6.02 -4.98
CA MET A 117 -16.85 -6.46 -3.62
C MET A 117 -15.62 -6.43 -2.70
N ASP A 118 -15.79 -6.02 -1.45
CA ASP A 118 -14.76 -6.17 -0.40
C ASP A 118 -14.77 -7.59 0.18
N LEU A 119 -13.72 -7.94 0.92
CA LEU A 119 -13.57 -9.29 1.49
C LEU A 119 -14.68 -9.59 2.50
N GLU A 120 -15.09 -8.60 3.30
CA GLU A 120 -16.17 -8.75 4.27
C GLU A 120 -17.46 -9.17 3.58
N THR A 121 -17.89 -8.42 2.55
CA THR A 121 -19.10 -8.74 1.76
C THR A 121 -18.94 -10.06 1.03
N TYR A 122 -17.74 -10.40 0.54
CA TYR A 122 -17.48 -11.70 -0.09
C TYR A 122 -17.74 -12.85 0.88
N VAL A 123 -17.20 -12.76 2.11
CA VAL A 123 -17.41 -13.75 3.16
C VAL A 123 -18.89 -13.80 3.57
N GLN A 124 -19.53 -12.64 3.77
CA GLN A 124 -20.97 -12.57 4.07
C GLN A 124 -21.81 -13.24 2.98
N ARG A 125 -21.48 -13.02 1.70
CA ARG A 125 -22.16 -13.65 0.57
C ARG A 125 -21.99 -15.17 0.56
N LEU A 126 -20.82 -15.69 0.93
CA LEU A 126 -20.61 -17.13 1.09
C LEU A 126 -21.49 -17.72 2.20
N TYR A 127 -21.57 -17.08 3.36
CA TYR A 127 -22.45 -17.51 4.45
C TYR A 127 -23.93 -17.42 4.06
N LEU A 128 -24.33 -16.32 3.43
CA LEU A 128 -25.68 -16.15 2.92
C LEU A 128 -26.04 -17.25 1.92
N SER A 129 -25.13 -17.64 1.02
CA SER A 129 -25.34 -18.76 0.10
C SER A 129 -25.66 -20.06 0.83
N LYS A 130 -24.97 -20.35 1.94
CA LYS A 130 -25.24 -21.56 2.75
C LYS A 130 -26.60 -21.46 3.45
N ILE A 131 -26.93 -20.29 4.00
CA ILE A 131 -28.24 -20.02 4.62
C ILE A 131 -29.36 -20.22 3.61
N LEU A 132 -29.24 -19.65 2.40
CA LEU A 132 -30.25 -19.79 1.36
C LEU A 132 -30.39 -21.23 0.87
N SER A 133 -29.30 -22.00 0.82
CA SER A 133 -29.38 -23.44 0.49
C SER A 133 -30.22 -24.21 1.50
N SER A 134 -30.02 -23.96 2.81
CA SER A 134 -30.86 -24.56 3.87
C SER A 134 -32.29 -24.03 3.84
N ALA A 135 -32.48 -22.72 3.62
CA ALA A 135 -33.80 -22.10 3.55
C ALA A 135 -34.62 -22.60 2.36
N ASN A 136 -33.99 -22.78 1.19
CA ASN A 136 -34.66 -23.20 -0.04
C ASN A 136 -35.29 -24.59 0.06
N LYS A 137 -34.72 -25.50 0.84
CA LYS A 137 -35.35 -26.81 1.09
C LYS A 137 -36.79 -26.64 1.60
N ARG A 138 -36.96 -25.77 2.60
CA ARG A 138 -38.25 -25.49 3.24
C ARG A 138 -39.12 -24.55 2.42
N PHE A 139 -38.52 -23.53 1.80
CA PHE A 139 -39.27 -22.58 1.00
C PHE A 139 -39.92 -23.26 -0.22
N GLN A 140 -39.21 -24.21 -0.84
CA GLN A 140 -39.75 -25.04 -1.90
C GLN A 140 -40.88 -25.93 -1.37
N GLU A 141 -40.71 -26.58 -0.22
CA GLU A 141 -41.76 -27.42 0.36
C GLU A 141 -43.04 -26.63 0.69
N MET A 142 -42.92 -25.55 1.46
CA MET A 142 -44.02 -24.68 1.88
C MET A 142 -44.73 -24.05 0.68
N SER A 143 -43.99 -23.56 -0.32
CA SER A 143 -44.57 -22.98 -1.54
C SER A 143 -45.09 -24.01 -2.56
N GLY A 144 -44.89 -25.30 -2.32
CA GLY A 144 -45.23 -26.35 -3.30
C GLY A 144 -44.37 -26.32 -4.56
N GLY A 145 -43.10 -25.94 -4.45
CA GLY A 145 -42.12 -25.89 -5.52
C GLY A 145 -42.16 -24.61 -6.36
N GLN A 146 -43.03 -23.66 -6.00
CA GLN A 146 -43.26 -22.45 -6.78
C GLN A 146 -42.15 -21.42 -6.64
N TYR A 147 -41.49 -21.36 -5.48
CA TYR A 147 -40.55 -20.30 -5.16
C TYR A 147 -39.20 -20.82 -4.66
N THR A 148 -38.14 -20.08 -5.01
CA THR A 148 -36.77 -20.37 -4.56
C THR A 148 -36.01 -19.06 -4.43
N PHE A 149 -35.31 -18.88 -3.31
CA PHE A 149 -34.41 -17.75 -3.11
C PHE A 149 -33.20 -17.81 -4.04
N ARG A 150 -32.84 -16.64 -4.56
CA ARG A 150 -31.60 -16.40 -5.30
C ARG A 150 -30.96 -15.12 -4.80
N MET A 151 -29.64 -15.04 -4.93
CA MET A 151 -28.93 -13.77 -4.72
C MET A 151 -28.87 -13.01 -6.04
N ILE A 152 -28.93 -11.68 -5.97
CA ILE A 152 -28.66 -10.83 -7.14
C ILE A 152 -27.30 -11.18 -7.73
N ARG A 153 -27.24 -11.23 -9.06
CA ARG A 153 -25.99 -11.42 -9.80
C ARG A 153 -25.06 -10.25 -9.51
N ILE A 154 -23.79 -10.53 -9.29
CA ILE A 154 -22.78 -9.50 -9.00
C ILE A 154 -22.72 -8.44 -10.12
N ALA A 155 -23.02 -8.81 -11.37
CA ALA A 155 -23.09 -7.90 -12.50
C ALA A 155 -24.30 -6.94 -12.50
N SER A 156 -25.32 -7.24 -11.71
CA SER A 156 -26.57 -6.47 -11.60
C SER A 156 -26.72 -5.82 -10.22
N ALA A 157 -25.74 -5.97 -9.33
CA ALA A 157 -25.71 -5.28 -8.05
C ALA A 157 -25.37 -3.80 -8.27
N GLY A 158 -26.21 -2.88 -7.75
CA GLY A 158 -26.02 -1.43 -7.89
C GLY A 158 -24.77 -0.89 -7.18
N GLU A 159 -24.58 0.43 -7.19
CA GLU A 159 -23.47 1.08 -6.48
C GLU A 159 -23.78 1.24 -4.97
N GLY A 160 -22.92 0.73 -4.07
CA GLY A 160 -23.13 0.79 -2.60
C GLY A 160 -22.24 -0.17 -1.78
N ARG A 161 -22.36 -0.10 -0.44
CA ARG A 161 -21.57 -0.89 0.55
C ARG A 161 -22.05 -2.35 0.75
N ASN A 162 -23.29 -2.69 0.38
CA ASN A 162 -23.87 -4.05 0.54
C ASN A 162 -24.07 -4.77 -0.80
N LYS A 163 -23.19 -4.51 -1.77
CA LYS A 163 -23.29 -5.04 -3.13
C LYS A 163 -23.46 -6.55 -3.15
N GLY A 164 -24.58 -7.02 -3.69
CA GLY A 164 -24.77 -8.44 -3.96
C GLY A 164 -25.17 -9.29 -2.75
N LEU A 165 -25.64 -8.68 -1.66
CA LEU A 165 -26.35 -9.42 -0.59
C LEU A 165 -27.86 -9.42 -0.79
N ASP A 166 -28.36 -8.63 -1.75
CA ASP A 166 -29.77 -8.57 -2.08
C ASP A 166 -30.30 -9.91 -2.57
N LEU A 167 -31.50 -10.22 -2.09
CA LEU A 167 -32.20 -11.45 -2.37
C LEU A 167 -33.33 -11.22 -3.37
N MET A 168 -33.46 -12.18 -4.29
CA MET A 168 -34.53 -12.29 -5.28
C MET A 168 -35.28 -13.60 -5.04
N VAL A 169 -36.51 -13.66 -5.54
CA VAL A 169 -37.28 -14.90 -5.61
C VAL A 169 -37.43 -15.30 -7.06
N TYR A 170 -36.96 -16.49 -7.38
CA TYR A 170 -37.29 -17.17 -8.62
C TYR A 170 -38.64 -17.86 -8.50
N SER A 171 -39.53 -17.60 -9.47
CA SER A 171 -40.81 -18.30 -9.60
C SER A 171 -40.71 -19.39 -10.66
N SER A 172 -40.93 -20.64 -10.27
CA SER A 172 -40.99 -21.78 -11.19
C SER A 172 -42.21 -21.72 -12.12
N VAL A 173 -43.27 -21.02 -11.72
CA VAL A 173 -44.52 -20.88 -12.50
C VAL A 173 -44.33 -19.90 -13.65
N THR A 174 -43.74 -18.74 -13.39
CA THR A 174 -43.54 -17.70 -14.42
C THR A 174 -42.18 -17.78 -15.10
N GLY A 175 -41.24 -18.55 -14.54
CA GLY A 175 -39.85 -18.66 -15.01
C GLY A 175 -39.02 -17.40 -14.78
N LYS A 176 -39.50 -16.43 -13.99
CA LYS A 176 -38.88 -15.12 -13.79
C LYS A 176 -38.37 -14.93 -12.35
N GLU A 177 -37.35 -14.09 -12.23
CA GLU A 177 -36.87 -13.57 -10.94
C GLU A 177 -37.60 -12.26 -10.62
N ARG A 178 -38.05 -12.11 -9.38
CA ARG A 178 -38.71 -10.91 -8.86
C ARG A 178 -38.12 -10.50 -7.52
N GLU A 179 -38.20 -9.22 -7.20
CA GLU A 179 -37.76 -8.71 -5.90
C GLU A 179 -38.62 -9.28 -4.76
N ILE A 180 -38.00 -9.56 -3.61
CA ILE A 180 -38.73 -10.03 -2.42
C ILE A 180 -39.86 -9.07 -2.01
N ARG A 181 -39.70 -7.77 -2.26
CA ARG A 181 -40.69 -6.74 -1.94
C ARG A 181 -42.02 -6.90 -2.68
N THR A 182 -42.05 -7.71 -3.73
CA THR A 182 -43.24 -7.95 -4.58
C THR A 182 -44.04 -9.20 -4.16
N LEU A 183 -43.61 -9.90 -3.11
CA LEU A 183 -44.30 -11.07 -2.58
C LEU A 183 -45.62 -10.66 -1.90
N SER A 184 -46.63 -11.54 -1.99
CA SER A 184 -47.87 -11.38 -1.21
C SER A 184 -47.60 -11.53 0.31
N GLY A 185 -48.59 -11.22 1.15
CA GLY A 185 -48.46 -11.36 2.60
C GLY A 185 -48.11 -12.78 3.04
N GLY A 186 -48.79 -13.80 2.50
CA GLY A 186 -48.51 -15.20 2.79
C GLY A 186 -47.16 -15.67 2.22
N GLU A 187 -46.80 -15.22 1.02
CA GLU A 187 -45.51 -15.53 0.40
C GLU A 187 -44.33 -14.95 1.19
N SER A 188 -44.49 -13.71 1.67
CA SER A 188 -43.50 -13.03 2.51
C SER A 188 -43.32 -13.76 3.84
N PHE A 189 -44.42 -14.25 4.43
CA PHE A 189 -44.35 -15.04 5.66
C PHE A 189 -43.60 -16.36 5.46
N MET A 190 -43.94 -17.13 4.42
CA MET A 190 -43.22 -18.37 4.09
C MET A 190 -41.74 -18.12 3.80
N ALA A 191 -41.43 -17.01 3.12
CA ALA A 191 -40.06 -16.61 2.83
C ALA A 191 -39.29 -16.28 4.12
N ALA A 192 -39.84 -15.41 4.97
CA ALA A 192 -39.22 -15.03 6.24
C ALA A 192 -39.02 -16.25 7.16
N LEU A 193 -40.04 -17.11 7.26
CA LEU A 193 -39.97 -18.33 8.05
C LEU A 193 -38.88 -19.28 7.54
N SER A 194 -38.85 -19.53 6.23
CA SER A 194 -37.84 -20.41 5.62
C SER A 194 -36.42 -19.87 5.81
N LEU A 195 -36.24 -18.55 5.72
CA LEU A 195 -34.95 -17.90 5.93
C LEU A 195 -34.49 -17.99 7.40
N ALA A 196 -35.39 -17.74 8.35
CA ALA A 196 -35.10 -17.86 9.77
C ALA A 196 -34.67 -19.29 10.15
N LEU A 197 -35.40 -20.30 9.66
CA LEU A 197 -35.07 -21.70 9.89
C LEU A 197 -33.76 -22.09 9.19
N GLY A 198 -33.52 -21.61 7.97
CA GLY A 198 -32.26 -21.82 7.26
C GLY A 198 -31.05 -21.19 7.97
N MET A 199 -31.24 -20.03 8.59
CA MET A 199 -30.21 -19.37 9.39
C MET A 199 -29.92 -20.14 10.68
N ALA A 200 -30.96 -20.58 11.38
CA ALA A 200 -30.84 -21.40 12.58
C ALA A 200 -30.03 -22.68 12.32
N ASP A 201 -30.28 -23.35 11.19
CA ASP A 201 -29.51 -24.54 10.79
C ASP A 201 -28.04 -24.25 10.54
N GLN A 202 -27.72 -23.13 9.88
CA GLN A 202 -26.32 -22.77 9.63
C GLN A 202 -25.57 -22.40 10.90
N ILE A 203 -26.22 -21.73 11.85
CA ILE A 203 -25.63 -21.42 13.16
C ILE A 203 -25.31 -22.71 13.91
N GLN A 204 -26.27 -23.64 13.99
CA GLN A 204 -26.08 -24.90 14.71
C GLN A 204 -25.01 -25.80 14.08
N ASN A 205 -24.91 -25.81 12.75
CA ASN A 205 -23.87 -26.57 12.04
C ASN A 205 -22.46 -25.97 12.16
N THR A 206 -22.35 -24.66 12.40
CA THR A 206 -21.04 -23.97 12.43
C THR A 206 -20.43 -23.96 13.83
N SER A 207 -21.26 -23.96 14.88
CA SER A 207 -20.81 -23.80 16.25
C SER A 207 -21.45 -24.84 17.17
N SER A 208 -20.67 -25.83 17.60
CA SER A 208 -21.10 -26.79 18.64
C SER A 208 -21.39 -26.12 20.00
N ALA A 209 -20.94 -24.87 20.19
CA ALA A 209 -21.12 -24.11 21.42
C ALA A 209 -22.38 -23.23 21.45
N VAL A 210 -23.01 -22.95 20.29
CA VAL A 210 -24.21 -22.11 20.20
C VAL A 210 -25.37 -23.00 19.75
N HIS A 211 -26.12 -23.52 20.73
CA HIS A 211 -27.32 -24.29 20.46
C HIS A 211 -28.52 -23.35 20.46
N LEU A 212 -29.27 -23.31 19.36
CA LEU A 212 -30.51 -22.55 19.30
C LEU A 212 -31.64 -23.42 19.89
N ASP A 213 -31.81 -23.36 21.21
CA ASP A 213 -32.77 -24.20 21.95
C ASP A 213 -34.24 -23.81 21.68
N MET A 214 -34.51 -22.55 21.32
CA MET A 214 -35.87 -22.02 21.29
C MET A 214 -36.08 -21.00 20.16
N MET A 215 -37.24 -21.07 19.50
CA MET A 215 -37.70 -20.11 18.49
C MET A 215 -39.16 -19.75 18.73
N PHE A 216 -39.50 -18.46 18.73
CA PHE A 216 -40.88 -17.98 18.76
C PHE A 216 -41.28 -17.44 17.39
N ILE A 217 -42.47 -17.82 16.94
CA ILE A 217 -43.09 -17.34 15.71
C ILE A 217 -44.37 -16.60 16.11
N ASP A 218 -44.42 -15.32 15.79
CA ASP A 218 -45.54 -14.45 16.16
C ASP A 218 -46.38 -14.07 14.95
N GLU A 219 -47.63 -14.54 14.96
CA GLU A 219 -48.66 -14.28 13.95
C GLU A 219 -48.20 -14.57 12.51
N GLY A 220 -49.06 -14.31 11.52
CA GLY A 220 -48.72 -14.49 10.09
C GLY A 220 -49.17 -15.80 9.46
N PHE A 221 -49.66 -16.77 10.23
CA PHE A 221 -50.34 -17.95 9.67
C PHE A 221 -51.73 -17.63 9.10
N GLY A 222 -52.35 -16.53 9.53
CA GLY A 222 -53.66 -16.08 9.03
C GLY A 222 -53.62 -15.50 7.61
N SER A 223 -52.44 -15.15 7.10
CA SER A 223 -52.26 -14.69 5.71
C SER A 223 -51.97 -15.84 4.73
N LEU A 224 -51.83 -17.07 5.24
CA LEU A 224 -51.61 -18.27 4.45
C LEU A 224 -52.94 -18.92 4.07
N ASP A 225 -53.02 -19.43 2.85
CA ASP A 225 -54.07 -20.37 2.48
C ASP A 225 -53.96 -21.68 3.29
N ASP A 226 -55.03 -22.47 3.30
CA ASP A 226 -55.13 -23.68 4.13
C ASP A 226 -54.04 -24.72 3.82
N LEU A 227 -53.66 -24.84 2.55
CA LEU A 227 -52.65 -25.78 2.09
C LEU A 227 -51.25 -25.36 2.55
N ALA A 228 -50.89 -24.10 2.32
CA ALA A 228 -49.62 -23.51 2.73
C ALA A 228 -49.48 -23.51 4.27
N ARG A 229 -50.58 -23.25 4.99
CA ARG A 229 -50.62 -23.32 6.45
C ARG A 229 -50.36 -24.73 6.95
N SER A 230 -51.06 -25.74 6.43
CA SER A 230 -50.85 -27.14 6.80
C SER A 230 -49.41 -27.61 6.54
N LYS A 231 -48.83 -27.24 5.39
CA LYS A 231 -47.42 -27.53 5.08
C LYS A 231 -46.46 -26.83 6.03
N SER A 232 -46.70 -25.56 6.33
CA SER A 232 -45.86 -24.79 7.26
C SER A 232 -45.85 -25.42 8.65
N ILE A 233 -47.02 -25.84 9.15
CA ILE A 233 -47.14 -26.54 10.45
C ILE A 233 -46.38 -27.87 10.43
N ARG A 234 -46.47 -28.63 9.35
CA ARG A 234 -45.72 -29.89 9.20
C ARG A 234 -44.21 -29.67 9.31
N VAL A 235 -43.67 -28.71 8.55
CA VAL A 235 -42.23 -28.39 8.58
C VAL A 235 -41.80 -27.94 9.98
N LEU A 236 -42.66 -27.21 10.71
CA LEU A 236 -42.37 -26.80 12.08
C LEU A 236 -42.37 -27.98 13.06
N LYS A 237 -43.30 -28.93 12.93
CA LYS A 237 -43.32 -30.16 13.73
C LYS A 237 -42.05 -30.99 13.53
N GLU A 238 -41.65 -31.20 12.27
CA GLU A 238 -40.41 -31.92 11.93
C GLU A 238 -39.16 -31.27 12.53
N MET A 239 -39.13 -29.95 12.63
CA MET A 239 -38.03 -29.23 13.28
C MET A 239 -38.09 -29.29 14.80
N ALA A 240 -39.29 -29.24 15.39
CA ALA A 240 -39.45 -29.33 16.84
C ALA A 240 -38.93 -30.68 17.39
N ASP A 241 -39.13 -31.76 16.64
CA ASP A 241 -38.69 -33.11 17.01
C ASP A 241 -37.15 -33.26 17.04
N SER A 242 -36.41 -32.29 16.49
CA SER A 242 -34.96 -32.40 16.25
C SER A 242 -34.05 -31.76 17.32
N HIS A 243 -34.55 -31.46 18.53
CA HIS A 243 -33.88 -30.76 19.66
C HIS A 243 -34.11 -29.23 19.72
N ARG A 244 -35.24 -28.72 19.21
CA ARG A 244 -35.56 -27.28 19.27
C ARG A 244 -37.00 -27.06 19.75
N LEU A 245 -37.20 -26.15 20.70
CA LEU A 245 -38.53 -25.74 21.12
C LEU A 245 -39.06 -24.65 20.19
N ILE A 246 -40.16 -24.90 19.51
CA ILE A 246 -40.82 -23.90 18.66
C ILE A 246 -42.12 -23.46 19.35
N GLY A 247 -42.17 -22.19 19.75
CA GLY A 247 -43.37 -21.53 20.26
C GLY A 247 -44.08 -20.78 19.14
N ILE A 248 -45.40 -20.96 19.02
CA ILE A 248 -46.21 -20.28 18.01
C ILE A 248 -47.28 -19.45 18.72
N ILE A 249 -47.36 -18.16 18.38
CA ILE A 249 -48.41 -17.24 18.81
C ILE A 249 -49.34 -17.04 17.62
N SER A 250 -50.61 -17.42 17.77
CA SER A 250 -51.59 -17.23 16.70
C SER A 250 -53.03 -17.16 17.23
N HIS A 251 -53.82 -16.32 16.58
CA HIS A 251 -55.28 -16.27 16.74
C HIS A 251 -56.04 -17.30 15.87
N VAL A 252 -55.37 -17.95 14.92
CA VAL A 252 -55.97 -18.87 13.93
C VAL A 252 -56.43 -20.16 14.61
N THR A 253 -57.70 -20.51 14.45
CA THR A 253 -58.33 -21.66 15.13
C THR A 253 -57.83 -23.02 14.65
N GLU A 254 -57.45 -23.11 13.39
CA GLU A 254 -57.01 -24.33 12.71
C GLU A 254 -55.66 -24.80 13.25
N LEU A 255 -54.80 -23.86 13.65
CA LEU A 255 -53.55 -24.16 14.36
C LEU A 255 -53.77 -24.85 15.70
N LYS A 256 -54.91 -24.55 16.36
CA LYS A 256 -55.28 -25.16 17.66
C LYS A 256 -55.66 -26.63 17.54
N GLN A 257 -55.91 -27.15 16.35
CA GLN A 257 -56.23 -28.58 16.18
C GLN A 257 -54.96 -29.39 15.94
N GLU A 258 -53.94 -28.77 15.35
CA GLU A 258 -52.70 -29.42 14.95
C GLU A 258 -51.65 -29.47 16.08
N ILE A 259 -51.66 -28.52 17.02
CA ILE A 259 -50.65 -28.42 18.08
C ILE A 259 -51.28 -28.83 19.42
N GLY A 260 -50.80 -29.93 20.01
CA GLY A 260 -51.39 -30.52 21.22
C GLY A 260 -51.22 -29.68 22.49
N ASN A 261 -50.04 -29.10 22.70
CA ASN A 261 -49.74 -28.30 23.90
C ASN A 261 -50.02 -26.83 23.65
N GLN A 262 -50.93 -26.24 24.43
CA GLN A 262 -51.44 -24.90 24.21
C GLN A 262 -51.49 -24.09 25.50
N LEU A 263 -51.09 -22.82 25.37
CA LEU A 263 -51.33 -21.80 26.38
C LEU A 263 -52.49 -20.92 25.91
N LEU A 264 -53.69 -21.19 26.41
CA LEU A 264 -54.90 -20.46 26.00
C LEU A 264 -55.00 -19.14 26.78
N ILE A 265 -55.10 -18.03 26.06
CA ILE A 265 -55.31 -16.70 26.62
C ILE A 265 -56.77 -16.30 26.39
N THR A 266 -57.50 -15.98 27.46
CA THR A 266 -58.89 -15.51 27.43
C THR A 266 -58.99 -14.16 28.11
N LYS A 267 -59.60 -13.17 27.43
CA LYS A 267 -59.81 -11.82 27.97
C LYS A 267 -61.22 -11.69 28.53
N ASP A 268 -61.35 -11.10 29.71
CA ASP A 268 -62.62 -10.74 30.33
C ASP A 268 -62.61 -9.28 30.85
N GLU A 269 -63.64 -8.88 31.60
CA GLU A 269 -63.75 -7.53 32.18
C GLU A 269 -62.72 -7.25 33.29
N HIS A 270 -62.14 -8.29 33.88
CA HIS A 270 -61.17 -8.18 34.98
C HIS A 270 -59.72 -8.29 34.50
N GLY A 271 -59.48 -8.67 33.25
CA GLY A 271 -58.17 -8.68 32.63
C GLY A 271 -57.98 -9.80 31.61
N SER A 272 -56.76 -10.34 31.55
CA SER A 272 -56.42 -11.48 30.71
C SER A 272 -56.05 -12.68 31.59
N HIS A 273 -56.68 -13.81 31.31
CA HIS A 273 -56.49 -15.07 32.00
C HIS A 273 -55.76 -16.07 31.10
N VAL A 274 -54.94 -16.91 31.71
CA VAL A 274 -54.12 -17.89 31.00
C VAL A 274 -54.41 -19.29 31.54
N LYS A 275 -54.62 -20.26 30.66
CA LYS A 275 -54.85 -21.66 31.01
C LYS A 275 -54.06 -22.59 30.09
N TRP A 276 -53.32 -23.52 30.68
CA TRP A 276 -52.71 -24.62 29.93
C TRP A 276 -53.77 -25.63 29.49
N ARG A 277 -53.69 -26.03 28.22
CA ARG A 277 -54.38 -27.18 27.65
C ARG A 277 -53.31 -28.09 27.07
N ILE A 278 -53.16 -29.27 27.67
CA ILE A 278 -52.23 -30.30 27.28
C ILE A 278 -53.09 -31.44 26.75
N ASN A 279 -52.91 -31.80 25.47
CA ASN A 279 -53.55 -32.95 24.84
C ASN A 279 -52.60 -34.13 24.77
#